data_AF-A0A7C4MP77-F1
#
_entry.id   AF-A0A7C4MP77-F1
#
_cell.length_a   1.000
_cell.length_b   1.000
_cell.length_c   1.000
_cell.angle_alpha   90.00
_cell.angle_beta   90.00
_cell.angle_gamma   90.00
#
_symmetry.space_group_name_H-M   'P 1'
#
loop_
_entity.id
_entity.type
_entity.pdbx_description
1 polymer ?
#
loop_
_entity_poly.entity_id
_entity_poly.type
_entity_poly.pdbx_seq_one_letter_code
_entity_poly.pdbx_strand_id
1 'polypeptide(L)'
;MIPTGRIPQHIGIIMDGNGRWAELRGLPRIEGHRRGVERSKEVIECAAELGIKSLTLYAFSTENWQRPSDEVMTLMKLLELYLKKELNRFMRDGIVFRTIGEIWRLPPHIQAIISDAEEKTAEECCDRLAEGIVKMGGTISAEHGIGKLKKKYFKLMYDEITIKAMADVKYAFDPENKLCPGNIFP
;
A
#
# COMPACT_ATOMS: atom_id res chain seq x y z
N MET A 1 -21.45 1.42 -18.13
CA MET A 1 -21.81 0.09 -18.71
C MET A 1 -20.52 -0.73 -18.72
N ILE A 2 -20.42 -1.76 -17.89
CA ILE A 2 -19.22 -2.61 -17.85
C ILE A 2 -19.24 -3.50 -19.11
N PRO A 3 -18.15 -3.63 -19.88
CA PRO A 3 -18.15 -4.44 -21.11
C PRO A 3 -18.56 -5.87 -20.80
N THR A 4 -19.39 -6.47 -21.65
CA THR A 4 -19.90 -7.86 -21.52
C THR A 4 -18.84 -8.93 -21.80
N GLY A 5 -17.57 -8.64 -21.53
CA GLY A 5 -16.40 -9.51 -21.76
C GLY A 5 -15.61 -9.77 -20.49
N ARG A 6 -14.59 -10.63 -20.58
CA ARG A 6 -13.69 -10.91 -19.45
C ARG A 6 -12.87 -9.67 -19.12
N ILE A 7 -12.97 -9.20 -17.88
CA ILE A 7 -12.16 -8.08 -17.38
C ILE A 7 -10.70 -8.55 -17.22
N PRO A 8 -9.72 -7.81 -17.77
CA PRO A 8 -8.32 -8.16 -17.58
C PRO A 8 -7.94 -8.11 -16.10
N GLN A 9 -7.14 -9.08 -15.66
CA GLN A 9 -6.68 -9.13 -14.27
C GLN A 9 -5.59 -8.09 -13.99
N HIS A 10 -4.78 -7.75 -15.00
CA HIS A 10 -3.69 -6.79 -14.90
C HIS A 10 -3.65 -5.88 -16.13
N ILE A 11 -3.47 -4.58 -15.90
CA ILE A 11 -3.24 -3.57 -16.94
C ILE A 11 -1.94 -2.82 -16.64
N GLY A 12 -1.10 -2.65 -17.67
CA GLY A 12 0.04 -1.73 -17.65
C GLY A 12 -0.25 -0.48 -18.49
N ILE A 13 0.06 0.71 -17.97
CA ILE A 13 -0.16 1.99 -18.66
C ILE A 13 1.12 2.79 -18.68
N ILE A 14 1.51 3.25 -19.87
CA ILE A 14 2.59 4.22 -20.04
C ILE A 14 1.99 5.62 -20.02
N MET A 15 2.34 6.42 -19.01
CA MET A 15 1.77 7.75 -18.80
C MET A 15 2.57 8.82 -19.56
N ASP A 16 2.63 8.69 -20.88
CA ASP A 16 3.35 9.62 -21.76
C ASP A 16 2.48 10.79 -22.25
N GLY A 17 3.12 11.87 -22.70
CA GLY A 17 2.48 13.00 -23.37
C GLY A 17 2.24 14.21 -22.48
N ASN A 18 2.53 14.15 -21.19
CA ASN A 18 2.33 15.26 -20.24
C ASN A 18 3.04 16.56 -20.69
N GLY A 19 4.33 16.47 -21.06
CA GLY A 19 5.09 17.63 -21.55
C GLY A 19 4.52 18.20 -22.85
N ARG A 20 4.22 17.33 -23.83
CA ARG A 20 3.62 17.72 -25.12
C ARG A 20 2.25 18.39 -24.92
N TRP A 21 1.43 17.87 -24.01
CA TRP A 21 0.12 18.42 -23.68
C TRP A 21 0.22 19.86 -23.15
N ALA A 22 1.22 20.15 -22.32
CA ALA A 22 1.49 21.47 -21.78
C ALA A 22 2.01 22.43 -22.85
N GLU A 23 2.97 21.99 -23.68
CA GLU A 23 3.54 22.78 -24.78
C GLU A 23 2.47 23.22 -25.79
N LEU A 24 1.57 22.32 -26.20
CA LEU A 24 0.45 22.64 -27.10
C LEU A 24 -0.52 23.70 -26.55
N ARG A 25 -0.44 23.99 -25.24
CA ARG A 25 -1.28 24.98 -24.54
C ARG A 25 -0.49 26.21 -24.08
N GLY A 26 0.78 26.31 -24.46
CA GLY A 26 1.66 27.38 -23.98
C GLY A 26 1.93 27.34 -22.47
N LEU A 27 1.76 26.17 -21.84
CA LEU A 27 1.94 25.97 -20.41
C LEU A 27 3.33 25.40 -20.08
N PRO A 28 3.89 25.69 -18.89
CA PRO A 28 5.07 25.00 -18.41
C PRO A 28 4.85 23.48 -18.33
N ARG A 29 5.87 22.68 -18.67
CA ARG A 29 5.81 21.20 -18.65
C ARG A 29 5.33 20.62 -17.33
N ILE A 30 5.66 21.29 -16.21
CA ILE A 30 5.21 20.89 -14.88
C ILE A 30 3.69 20.85 -14.73
N GLU A 31 2.96 21.70 -15.44
CA GLU A 31 1.50 21.71 -15.40
C GLU A 31 0.94 20.45 -16.08
N GLY A 32 1.57 20.01 -17.17
CA GLY A 32 1.28 18.73 -17.79
C GLY A 32 1.49 17.55 -16.84
N HIS A 33 2.56 17.59 -16.04
CA HIS A 33 2.81 16.56 -15.02
C HIS A 33 1.77 16.56 -13.90
N ARG A 34 1.33 17.74 -13.43
CA ARG A 34 0.22 17.85 -12.46
C ARG A 34 -1.08 17.26 -12.99
N ARG A 35 -1.42 17.56 -14.24
CA ARG A 35 -2.59 16.95 -14.92
C ARG A 35 -2.43 15.44 -15.09
N GLY A 36 -1.21 14.99 -15.37
CA GLY A 36 -0.89 13.56 -15.39
C GLY A 36 -1.23 12.88 -14.07
N VAL A 37 -0.86 13.48 -12.93
CA VAL A 37 -1.17 12.96 -11.58
C VAL A 37 -2.67 12.89 -11.32
N GLU A 38 -3.44 13.93 -11.69
CA GLU A 38 -4.90 13.93 -11.58
C GLU A 38 -5.51 12.78 -12.40
N ARG A 39 -5.01 12.59 -13.62
CA ARG A 39 -5.47 11.51 -14.50
C ARG A 39 -5.11 10.13 -13.96
N SER A 40 -3.93 9.95 -13.37
CA SER A 40 -3.55 8.70 -12.72
C SER A 40 -4.54 8.30 -11.63
N LYS A 41 -5.01 9.29 -10.85
CA LYS A 41 -6.00 9.09 -9.80
C LYS A 41 -7.33 8.56 -10.36
N GLU A 42 -7.86 9.19 -11.40
CA GLU A 42 -9.09 8.74 -12.06
C GLU A 42 -8.96 7.31 -12.61
N VAL A 43 -7.78 6.99 -13.17
CA VAL A 43 -7.50 5.65 -13.71
C VAL A 43 -7.44 4.59 -12.60
N ILE A 44 -6.83 4.92 -11.46
CA ILE A 44 -6.79 4.02 -10.29
C ILE A 44 -8.20 3.77 -9.75
N GLU A 45 -9.01 4.82 -9.62
CA GLU A 45 -10.40 4.72 -9.14
C GLU A 45 -11.24 3.86 -10.10
N CYS A 46 -11.15 4.13 -11.41
CA CYS A 46 -11.83 3.34 -12.42
C CYS A 46 -11.37 1.87 -12.43
N ALA A 47 -10.07 1.60 -12.26
CA ALA A 47 -9.55 0.24 -12.19
C ALA A 47 -10.10 -0.53 -10.98
N ALA A 48 -10.19 0.13 -9.82
CA ALA A 48 -10.78 -0.44 -8.62
C ALA A 48 -12.28 -0.74 -8.80
N GLU A 49 -13.05 0.20 -9.36
CA GLU A 49 -14.48 0.02 -9.65
C GLU A 49 -14.76 -1.12 -10.64
N LEU A 50 -13.90 -1.28 -11.64
CA LEU A 50 -13.99 -2.37 -12.62
C LEU A 50 -13.53 -3.72 -12.06
N GLY A 51 -12.97 -3.76 -10.84
CA GLY A 51 -12.47 -4.99 -10.23
C GLY A 51 -11.19 -5.53 -10.86
N ILE A 52 -10.41 -4.67 -11.54
CA ILE A 52 -9.07 -5.01 -12.04
C ILE A 52 -8.16 -5.29 -10.84
N LYS A 53 -7.48 -6.44 -10.85
CA LYS A 53 -6.69 -6.91 -9.70
C LYS A 53 -5.34 -6.24 -9.58
N SER A 54 -4.77 -5.76 -10.69
CA SER A 54 -3.46 -5.11 -10.70
C SER A 54 -3.41 -4.02 -11.76
N LEU A 55 -2.83 -2.88 -11.40
CA LEU A 55 -2.59 -1.76 -12.29
C LEU A 55 -1.14 -1.32 -12.14
N THR A 56 -0.39 -1.30 -13.24
CA THR A 56 0.98 -0.78 -13.28
C THR A 56 1.02 0.51 -14.07
N LEU A 57 1.49 1.58 -13.44
CA LEU A 57 1.62 2.89 -14.06
C LEU A 57 3.11 3.20 -14.24
N TYR A 58 3.54 3.42 -15.49
CA TYR A 58 4.91 3.82 -15.77
C TYR A 58 5.07 5.32 -15.57
N ALA A 59 5.56 5.70 -14.39
CA ALA A 59 5.57 7.08 -13.91
C ALA A 59 6.91 7.81 -14.14
N PHE A 60 8.03 7.09 -14.13
CA PHE A 60 9.36 7.68 -14.27
C PHE A 60 10.31 6.69 -14.93
N SER A 61 11.03 7.15 -15.96
CA SER A 61 11.96 6.34 -16.77
C SER A 61 13.42 6.69 -16.47
N THR A 62 14.34 5.81 -16.86
CA THR A 62 15.78 6.05 -16.76
C THR A 62 16.23 7.26 -17.59
N GLU A 63 15.55 7.54 -18.70
CA GLU A 63 15.80 8.66 -19.58
C GLU A 63 15.36 9.98 -18.94
N ASN A 64 14.46 9.96 -17.95
CA ASN A 64 14.04 11.17 -17.25
C ASN A 64 15.16 11.77 -16.39
N TRP A 65 16.18 10.98 -16.04
CA TRP A 65 17.39 11.50 -15.39
C TRP A 65 18.21 12.43 -16.29
N GLN A 66 18.04 12.37 -17.61
CA GLN A 66 18.74 13.24 -18.56
C GLN A 66 18.10 14.63 -18.69
N ARG A 67 16.97 14.87 -18.01
CA ARG A 67 16.29 16.17 -18.00
C ARG A 67 17.01 17.16 -17.07
N PRO A 68 16.75 18.47 -17.20
CA PRO A 68 17.30 19.47 -16.28
C PRO A 68 17.02 19.13 -14.81
N SER A 69 18.00 19.37 -13.93
CA SER A 69 17.93 19.03 -12.50
C SER A 69 16.69 19.59 -11.81
N ASP A 70 16.29 20.81 -12.17
CA ASP A 70 15.14 21.49 -11.58
C ASP A 70 13.83 20.79 -11.94
N GLU A 71 13.71 20.25 -13.17
CA GLU A 71 12.55 19.46 -13.59
C GLU A 71 12.50 18.15 -12.79
N VAL A 72 13.63 17.44 -12.68
CA VAL A 72 13.71 16.19 -11.91
C VAL A 72 13.35 16.43 -10.43
N MET A 73 13.88 17.49 -9.81
CA MET A 73 13.56 17.85 -8.43
C MET A 73 12.07 18.15 -8.24
N THR A 74 11.46 18.83 -9.21
CA THR A 74 10.03 19.13 -9.17
C THR A 74 9.18 17.86 -9.31
N LEU A 75 9.60 16.89 -10.14
CA LEU A 75 8.94 15.59 -10.24
C LEU A 75 9.00 14.82 -8.92
N MET A 76 10.15 14.83 -8.22
CA MET A 76 10.28 14.20 -6.90
C MET A 76 9.34 14.84 -5.87
N LYS A 77 9.24 16.17 -5.87
CA LYS A 77 8.31 16.90 -4.99
C LYS A 77 6.85 16.57 -5.29
N LEU A 78 6.48 16.43 -6.57
CA LEU A 78 5.14 15.99 -6.96
C LEU A 78 4.84 14.57 -6.46
N LEU A 79 5.79 13.65 -6.60
CA LEU A 79 5.66 12.27 -6.12
C LEU A 79 5.45 12.24 -4.59
N GLU A 80 6.25 12.99 -3.84
CA GLU A 80 6.09 13.12 -2.38
C GLU A 80 4.69 13.63 -2.01
N LEU A 81 4.24 14.73 -2.63
CA LEU A 81 2.92 15.31 -2.34
C LEU A 81 1.79 14.35 -2.68
N TYR A 82 1.91 13.64 -3.80
CA TYR A 82 0.93 12.65 -4.23
C TYR A 82 0.83 11.49 -3.23
N LEU A 83 1.96 10.85 -2.89
CA LEU A 83 1.95 9.71 -1.98
C LEU A 83 1.42 10.10 -0.60
N LYS A 84 1.85 11.24 -0.05
CA LYS A 84 1.34 11.73 1.24
C LYS A 84 -0.18 11.98 1.22
N LYS A 85 -0.71 12.50 0.11
CA LYS A 85 -2.13 12.81 -0.04
C LYS A 85 -2.99 11.55 -0.23
N GLU A 86 -2.54 10.63 -1.07
CA GLU A 86 -3.34 9.47 -1.48
C GLU A 86 -3.15 8.24 -0.59
N LEU A 87 -2.13 8.20 0.29
CA LEU A 87 -1.87 7.07 1.19
C LEU A 87 -3.11 6.68 2.02
N ASN A 88 -3.76 7.65 2.66
CA ASN A 88 -4.98 7.40 3.45
C ASN A 88 -6.14 6.90 2.60
N ARG A 89 -6.19 7.28 1.33
CA ARG A 89 -7.19 6.77 0.39
C ARG A 89 -6.87 5.34 -0.01
N PHE A 90 -5.63 5.04 -0.38
CA PHE A 90 -5.21 3.68 -0.73
C PHE A 90 -5.50 2.68 0.38
N MET A 91 -5.15 3.02 1.63
CA MET A 91 -5.47 2.21 2.79
C MET A 91 -6.99 1.97 2.88
N ARG A 92 -7.80 3.03 2.89
CA ARG A 92 -9.27 2.92 2.95
C ARG A 92 -9.86 2.06 1.84
N ASP A 93 -9.39 2.23 0.62
CA ASP A 93 -9.91 1.54 -0.57
C ASP A 93 -9.33 0.13 -0.72
N GLY A 94 -8.37 -0.27 0.13
CA GLY A 94 -7.75 -1.60 0.09
C GLY A 94 -6.77 -1.76 -1.06
N ILE A 95 -6.21 -0.66 -1.54
CA ILE A 95 -5.20 -0.62 -2.59
C ILE A 95 -3.85 -0.84 -1.95
N VAL A 96 -3.15 -1.90 -2.37
CA VAL A 96 -1.75 -2.14 -2.01
C VAL A 96 -0.85 -1.44 -3.02
N PHE A 97 -0.10 -0.45 -2.56
CA PHE A 97 0.87 0.27 -3.38
C PHE A 97 2.20 -0.48 -3.40
N ARG A 98 2.79 -0.61 -4.60
CA ARG A 98 4.12 -1.20 -4.81
C ARG A 98 4.87 -0.45 -5.90
N THR A 99 6.18 -0.39 -5.75
CA THR A 99 7.10 0.21 -6.71
C THR A 99 7.99 -0.84 -7.36
N ILE A 100 8.33 -0.61 -8.63
CA ILE A 100 9.18 -1.48 -9.43
C ILE A 100 10.23 -0.60 -10.10
N GLY A 101 11.51 -0.95 -9.95
CA GLY A 101 12.63 -0.26 -10.60
C GLY A 101 13.77 0.09 -9.65
N GLU A 102 14.61 1.03 -10.08
CA GLU A 102 15.83 1.45 -9.35
C GLU A 102 15.51 2.49 -8.26
N ILE A 103 14.72 2.09 -7.26
CA ILE A 103 14.29 2.98 -6.16
C ILE A 103 15.48 3.60 -5.40
N TRP A 104 16.59 2.86 -5.31
CA TRP A 104 17.84 3.31 -4.71
C TRP A 104 18.46 4.56 -5.36
N ARG A 105 18.07 4.89 -6.60
CA ARG A 105 18.50 6.12 -7.31
C ARG A 105 17.70 7.35 -6.93
N LEU A 106 16.54 7.18 -6.30
CA LEU A 106 15.71 8.29 -5.86
C LEU A 106 16.34 8.98 -4.63
N PRO A 107 16.01 10.25 -4.34
CA PRO A 107 16.47 10.89 -3.11
C PRO A 107 16.06 10.10 -1.86
N PRO A 108 16.90 10.03 -0.80
CA PRO A 108 16.62 9.20 0.38
C PRO A 108 15.26 9.46 1.05
N HIS A 109 14.81 10.72 1.08
CA HIS A 109 13.50 11.06 1.64
C HIS A 109 12.33 10.49 0.80
N ILE A 110 12.48 10.40 -0.52
CA ILE A 110 11.49 9.77 -1.41
C ILE A 110 11.49 8.27 -1.20
N GLN A 111 12.65 7.64 -1.04
CA GLN A 111 12.76 6.21 -0.73
C GLN A 111 12.01 5.87 0.57
N ALA A 112 12.20 6.68 1.61
CA ALA A 112 11.50 6.52 2.88
C ALA A 112 9.98 6.65 2.74
N ILE A 113 9.49 7.64 1.98
CA ILE A 113 8.06 7.82 1.72
C ILE A 113 7.47 6.64 0.94
N ILE A 114 8.20 6.14 -0.06
CA ILE A 114 7.78 4.95 -0.81
C ILE A 114 7.69 3.75 0.13
N SER A 115 8.73 3.48 0.90
CA SER A 115 8.77 2.36 1.85
C SER A 115 7.59 2.42 2.85
N ASP A 116 7.34 3.60 3.44
CA ASP A 116 6.23 3.81 4.37
C ASP A 116 4.87 3.56 3.70
N ALA A 117 4.68 4.02 2.46
CA ALA A 117 3.45 3.80 1.72
C ALA A 117 3.23 2.31 1.37
N GLU A 118 4.28 1.60 0.95
CA GLU A 118 4.20 0.17 0.65
C GLU A 118 3.87 -0.65 1.91
N GLU A 119 4.52 -0.36 3.04
CA GLU A 119 4.31 -1.06 4.30
C GLU A 119 2.89 -0.85 4.82
N LYS A 120 2.45 0.41 4.93
CA LYS A 120 1.12 0.74 5.47
C LYS A 120 -0.02 0.20 4.63
N THR A 121 0.09 0.30 3.30
CA THR A 121 -0.97 -0.23 2.42
C THR A 121 -1.04 -1.76 2.43
N ALA A 122 0.11 -2.45 2.57
CA ALA A 122 0.15 -3.88 2.75
C ALA A 122 -0.41 -4.32 4.12
N GLU A 123 -0.03 -3.63 5.19
CA GLU A 123 -0.52 -3.92 6.54
C GLU A 123 -2.04 -3.75 6.65
N GLU A 124 -2.59 -2.64 6.16
CA GLU A 124 -4.04 -2.40 6.12
C GLU A 124 -4.78 -3.50 5.34
N CYS A 125 -4.23 -3.94 4.20
CA CYS A 125 -4.82 -5.02 3.41
C CYS A 125 -4.82 -6.35 4.19
N CYS A 126 -3.73 -6.67 4.89
CA CYS A 126 -3.63 -7.85 5.75
C CYS A 126 -4.63 -7.79 6.92
N ASP A 127 -4.75 -6.62 7.56
CA ASP A 127 -5.65 -6.41 8.69
C ASP A 127 -7.11 -6.57 8.27
N ARG A 128 -7.49 -6.01 7.12
CA ARG A 128 -8.83 -6.19 6.55
C ARG A 128 -9.14 -7.64 6.20
N LEU A 129 -8.17 -8.36 5.64
CA LEU A 129 -8.32 -9.78 5.33
C LEU A 129 -8.52 -10.59 6.62
N ALA A 130 -7.70 -10.32 7.64
CA ALA A 130 -7.80 -10.95 8.95
C ALA A 130 -9.17 -10.72 9.59
N GLU A 131 -9.66 -9.48 9.60
CA GLU A 131 -11.00 -9.16 10.07
C GLU A 131 -12.09 -9.89 9.29
N GLY A 132 -12.00 -9.93 7.96
CA GLY A 132 -12.95 -10.62 7.11
C GLY A 132 -13.02 -12.11 7.43
N ILE A 133 -11.87 -12.77 7.58
CA ILE A 133 -11.78 -14.19 7.95
C ILE A 133 -12.45 -14.45 9.30
N VAL A 134 -12.14 -13.65 10.31
CA VAL A 134 -12.71 -13.82 11.65
C VAL A 134 -14.22 -13.58 11.65
N LYS A 135 -14.71 -12.55 10.94
CA LYS A 135 -16.16 -12.29 10.78
C LYS A 135 -16.90 -13.45 10.12
N MET A 136 -16.24 -14.23 9.26
CA MET A 136 -16.79 -15.45 8.64
C MET A 136 -16.66 -16.70 9.53
N GLY A 137 -16.22 -16.57 10.78
CA GLY A 137 -16.00 -17.68 11.70
C GLY A 137 -14.68 -18.42 11.50
N GLY A 138 -13.78 -17.89 10.67
CA GLY A 138 -12.42 -18.41 10.51
C GLY A 138 -11.52 -18.04 11.69
N THR A 139 -10.33 -18.66 11.74
CA THR A 139 -9.32 -18.37 12.75
C THR A 139 -8.01 -17.92 12.11
N ILE A 140 -7.29 -17.03 12.79
CA ILE A 140 -5.95 -16.61 12.36
C ILE A 140 -4.96 -17.55 13.02
N SER A 141 -4.46 -18.52 12.27
CA SER A 141 -3.37 -19.38 12.73
C SER A 141 -2.03 -18.65 12.65
N ALA A 142 -1.08 -19.07 13.48
CA ALA A 142 0.27 -18.56 13.49
C ALA A 142 1.25 -19.74 13.62
N GLU A 143 1.91 -20.07 12.51
CA GLU A 143 2.98 -21.07 12.45
C GLU A 143 4.34 -20.40 12.77
N HIS A 144 5.26 -21.13 13.42
CA HIS A 144 6.71 -20.78 13.51
C HIS A 144 7.05 -19.33 13.90
N GLY A 145 6.76 -18.91 15.14
CA GLY A 145 7.23 -17.61 15.68
C GLY A 145 6.32 -16.41 15.38
N ILE A 146 5.25 -16.61 14.60
CA ILE A 146 4.24 -15.60 14.27
C ILE A 146 3.32 -15.26 15.46
N GLY A 147 3.41 -16.00 16.59
CA GLY A 147 2.57 -15.76 17.78
C GLY A 147 2.56 -14.32 18.29
N LYS A 148 3.68 -13.59 18.14
CA LYS A 148 3.78 -12.16 18.48
C LYS A 148 3.00 -11.27 17.52
N LEU A 149 3.04 -11.55 16.22
CA LEU A 149 2.27 -10.84 15.21
C LEU A 149 0.77 -11.14 15.34
N LYS A 150 0.42 -12.37 15.73
CA LYS A 150 -0.98 -12.76 16.00
C LYS A 150 -1.59 -11.94 17.13
N LYS A 151 -0.79 -11.49 18.10
CA LYS A 151 -1.25 -10.76 19.29
C LYS A 151 -2.15 -9.57 18.95
N LYS A 152 -1.85 -8.80 17.88
CA LYS A 152 -2.70 -7.66 17.50
C LYS A 152 -4.12 -8.07 17.08
N TYR A 153 -4.29 -9.29 16.60
CA TYR A 153 -5.58 -9.83 16.17
C TYR A 153 -6.36 -10.56 17.27
N PHE A 154 -5.80 -10.76 18.47
CA PHE A 154 -6.49 -11.51 19.54
C PHE A 154 -7.83 -10.89 19.90
N LYS A 155 -7.89 -9.55 19.94
CA LYS A 155 -9.12 -8.80 20.20
C LYS A 155 -10.19 -8.96 19.13
N LEU A 156 -9.82 -9.43 17.94
CA LEU A 156 -10.78 -9.76 16.89
C LEU A 156 -11.41 -11.14 17.15
N MET A 157 -10.64 -12.08 17.69
CA MET A 157 -11.03 -13.49 17.86
C MET A 157 -11.68 -13.78 19.21
N TYR A 158 -11.25 -13.08 20.26
CA TYR A 158 -11.60 -13.38 21.65
C TYR A 158 -12.00 -12.11 22.40
N ASP A 159 -12.96 -12.24 23.30
CA ASP A 159 -13.30 -11.19 24.25
C ASP A 159 -12.18 -10.99 25.30
N GLU A 160 -12.24 -9.88 26.04
CA GLU A 160 -11.22 -9.52 27.02
C GLU A 160 -11.11 -10.52 28.18
N ILE A 161 -12.22 -11.17 28.56
CA ILE A 161 -12.24 -12.16 29.65
C ILE A 161 -11.48 -13.41 29.19
N THR A 162 -11.74 -13.87 27.97
CA THR A 162 -11.05 -15.00 27.36
C THR A 162 -9.54 -14.72 27.21
N ILE A 163 -9.16 -13.54 26.73
CA ILE A 163 -7.74 -13.14 26.62
C ILE A 163 -7.06 -13.13 28.00
N LYS A 164 -7.77 -12.66 29.03
CA LYS A 164 -7.24 -12.64 30.40
C LYS A 164 -7.05 -14.06 30.94
N ALA A 165 -8.05 -14.94 30.78
CA ALA A 165 -7.97 -16.32 31.21
C ALA A 165 -6.77 -17.05 30.55
N MET A 166 -6.57 -16.85 29.26
CA MET A 166 -5.41 -17.35 28.52
C MET A 166 -4.07 -16.86 29.10
N ALA A 167 -3.99 -15.58 29.48
CA ALA A 167 -2.80 -15.01 30.12
C ALA A 167 -2.56 -15.59 31.53
N ASP A 168 -3.62 -15.77 32.31
CA ASP A 168 -3.57 -16.34 33.65
C ASP A 168 -3.09 -17.81 33.60
N VAL A 169 -3.58 -18.59 32.63
CA VAL A 169 -3.11 -19.96 32.36
C VAL A 169 -1.62 -19.96 32.03
N LYS A 170 -1.16 -19.09 31.13
CA LYS A 170 0.28 -18.97 30.82
C LYS A 170 1.10 -18.66 32.06
N TYR A 171 0.66 -17.71 32.88
CA TYR A 171 1.37 -17.35 34.10
C TYR A 171 1.46 -18.51 35.09
N ALA A 172 0.40 -19.31 35.22
CA ALA A 172 0.40 -20.48 36.10
C ALA A 172 1.41 -21.56 35.66
N PHE A 173 1.56 -21.78 34.36
CA PHE A 173 2.51 -22.78 33.81
C PHE A 173 3.93 -22.25 33.63
N ASP A 174 4.11 -20.96 33.46
CA ASP A 174 5.40 -20.30 33.20
C ASP A 174 5.50 -18.96 33.95
N PRO A 175 5.55 -18.99 35.30
CA PRO A 175 5.49 -17.77 36.13
C PRO A 175 6.72 -16.87 35.96
N GLU A 176 7.85 -17.46 35.56
CA GLU A 176 9.08 -16.72 35.22
C GLU A 176 9.14 -16.27 33.75
N ASN A 177 8.08 -16.55 32.96
CA ASN A 177 7.95 -16.21 31.54
C ASN A 177 9.16 -16.65 30.69
N LYS A 178 9.69 -17.85 30.95
CA LYS A 178 10.84 -18.44 30.24
C LYS A 178 10.42 -19.12 28.94
N LEU A 179 9.19 -19.63 28.86
CA LEU A 179 8.64 -20.34 27.71
C LEU A 179 7.91 -19.36 26.77
N CYS A 180 8.47 -19.15 25.58
CA CYS A 180 7.92 -18.25 24.56
C CYS A 180 7.56 -16.82 25.08
N PRO A 181 8.55 -16.03 25.52
CA PRO A 181 8.31 -14.70 26.07
C PRO A 181 7.56 -13.77 25.10
N GLY A 182 6.46 -13.20 25.58
CA GLY A 182 5.61 -12.26 24.82
C GLY A 182 4.44 -12.90 24.06
N ASN A 183 4.36 -14.23 24.02
CA ASN A 183 3.19 -14.95 23.51
C ASN A 183 2.15 -15.14 24.62
N ILE A 184 0.88 -15.31 24.25
CA ILE A 184 -0.21 -15.76 25.14
C ILE A 184 -0.52 -17.21 24.74
N PHE A 185 -0.74 -18.10 25.70
CA PHE A 185 -1.21 -19.46 25.37
C PHE A 185 -2.68 -19.39 24.96
N PRO A 186 -3.06 -19.86 23.75
CA PRO A 186 -4.47 -19.98 23.39
C PRO A 186 -5.17 -21.05 24.25
#